data_AF-R1I652-F1
#
_entry.id   AF-R1I652-F1
#
_cell.length_a   1.000
_cell.length_b   1.000
_cell.length_c   1.000
_cell.angle_alpha   90.00
_cell.angle_beta   90.00
_cell.angle_gamma   90.00
#
_symmetry.space_group_name_H-M   'P 1'
#
loop_
_entity.id
_entity.type
_entity.pdbx_description
1 polymer ?
#
loop_
_entity_poly.entity_id
_entity_poly.type
_entity_poly.pdbx_seq_one_letter_code
_entity_poly.pdbx_strand_id
1 'polypeptide(L)'
;DVAGAFWPGAHADVAGAYWDGGLGSVVVYLAEEEAADRVLGWLANRCEKHGLTPAEPGDSAPAHPGDTYGVRAAALALAMDVAGLAVSAGARSVRLHPGVRAAASAAREHPAVRAALDERFGWYTAELARAAGSAAVRGLSQDPEELALDAVLRAGQLTEAIARLTAFDAAHDELCSPDRPSLGVTPPPRRVRAPMEDYARSAVGGGLLAALADLLVRRDLREAAEAFLTTSPMAARYADTAFHTAMGTAFAREGVLVRDPDRLKALDTVDTVVLHADALHGDEGLDPHAEAVLDAARRAEARVVITGAAARERLGDDVTDEPFAAL
;
A
#
# COMPACT_ATOMS: atom_id res chain seq x y z
N ASP A 1 18.67 -19.68 10.19
CA ASP A 1 19.36 -20.24 9.02
C ASP A 1 18.66 -21.46 8.43
N VAL A 2 17.49 -21.27 7.83
CA VAL A 2 16.86 -22.26 6.93
C VAL A 2 16.61 -21.64 5.54
N ALA A 3 17.32 -20.56 5.23
CA ALA A 3 17.31 -19.96 3.90
C ALA A 3 18.02 -20.94 2.93
N GLY A 4 17.29 -21.42 1.92
CA GLY A 4 17.88 -22.23 0.84
C GLY A 4 17.81 -23.76 0.96
N ALA A 5 17.09 -24.32 1.95
CA ALA A 5 16.89 -25.78 1.95
C ALA A 5 15.90 -26.17 0.85
N PHE A 6 16.41 -26.73 -0.26
CA PHE A 6 15.63 -27.37 -1.31
C PHE A 6 15.10 -28.72 -0.79
N TRP A 7 13.78 -28.89 -0.69
CA TRP A 7 13.14 -30.12 -0.20
C TRP A 7 12.50 -30.93 -1.33
N PRO A 8 13.26 -31.80 -2.03
CA PRO A 8 12.67 -32.70 -3.00
C PRO A 8 11.95 -33.86 -2.28
N GLY A 9 10.80 -34.30 -2.83
CA GLY A 9 10.27 -35.65 -2.54
C GLY A 9 9.12 -35.77 -1.54
N ALA A 10 8.41 -34.70 -1.18
CA ALA A 10 7.21 -34.81 -0.34
C ALA A 10 5.93 -35.20 -1.13
N HIS A 11 5.91 -34.92 -2.44
CA HIS A 11 4.81 -35.22 -3.37
C HIS A 11 5.40 -35.53 -4.75
N ALA A 12 4.81 -36.49 -5.49
CA ALA A 12 5.34 -36.93 -6.78
C ALA A 12 5.37 -35.80 -7.83
N ASP A 13 4.41 -34.89 -7.75
CA ASP A 13 4.27 -33.77 -8.69
C ASP A 13 5.09 -32.52 -8.28
N VAL A 14 5.90 -32.59 -7.22
CA VAL A 14 6.74 -31.46 -6.74
C VAL A 14 8.20 -31.75 -7.09
N ALA A 15 8.74 -30.96 -8.02
CA ALA A 15 10.14 -31.01 -8.42
C ALA A 15 11.07 -30.42 -7.34
N GLY A 16 10.58 -29.46 -6.58
CA GLY A 16 11.33 -28.83 -5.49
C GLY A 16 10.52 -27.79 -4.74
N ALA A 17 10.99 -27.42 -3.55
CA ALA A 17 10.41 -26.32 -2.78
C ALA A 17 11.48 -25.67 -1.91
N TYR A 18 11.36 -24.36 -1.72
CA TYR A 18 12.20 -23.59 -0.79
C TYR A 18 11.41 -22.44 -0.14
N TRP A 19 11.91 -21.92 0.97
CA TRP A 19 11.38 -20.72 1.60
C TRP A 19 12.11 -19.48 1.08
N ASP A 20 11.37 -18.55 0.46
CA ASP A 20 11.88 -17.24 0.09
C ASP A 20 11.58 -16.24 1.22
N GLY A 21 12.64 -15.76 1.87
CA GLY A 21 12.54 -14.82 2.99
C GLY A 21 12.07 -13.43 2.58
N GLY A 22 12.40 -13.00 1.36
CA GLY A 22 11.97 -11.71 0.82
C GLY A 22 10.49 -11.74 0.39
N LEU A 23 10.01 -12.89 -0.07
CA LEU A 23 8.60 -13.10 -0.37
C LEU A 23 7.77 -13.41 0.88
N GLY A 24 8.38 -13.95 1.92
CA GLY A 24 7.70 -14.48 3.09
C GLY A 24 6.78 -15.64 2.71
N SER A 25 7.20 -16.45 1.74
CA SER A 25 6.38 -17.50 1.14
C SER A 25 7.21 -18.72 0.77
N VAL A 26 6.57 -19.89 0.75
CA VAL A 26 7.17 -21.11 0.20
C VAL A 26 6.95 -21.10 -1.31
N VAL A 27 8.03 -21.15 -2.07
CA VAL A 27 7.99 -21.33 -3.53
C VAL A 27 8.10 -22.81 -3.83
N VAL A 28 7.16 -23.33 -4.63
CA VAL A 28 7.07 -24.74 -5.00
C VAL A 28 7.20 -24.86 -6.52
N TYR A 29 8.18 -25.63 -6.97
CA TYR A 29 8.33 -26.01 -8.36
C TYR A 29 7.55 -27.29 -8.62
N LEU A 30 6.66 -27.22 -9.58
CA LEU A 30 5.88 -28.35 -10.04
C LEU A 30 6.61 -29.08 -11.15
N ALA A 31 6.42 -30.40 -11.23
CA ALA A 31 6.95 -31.19 -12.34
C ALA A 31 6.21 -30.88 -13.65
N GLU A 32 4.90 -30.60 -13.57
CA GLU A 32 4.00 -30.26 -14.67
C GLU A 32 3.03 -29.17 -14.20
N GLU A 33 2.63 -28.27 -15.10
CA GLU A 33 1.73 -27.14 -14.77
C GLU A 33 0.34 -27.65 -14.35
N GLU A 34 -0.14 -28.72 -14.99
CA GLU A 34 -1.43 -29.36 -14.71
C GLU A 34 -1.51 -30.02 -13.33
N ALA A 35 -0.38 -30.11 -12.62
CA ALA A 35 -0.35 -30.60 -11.25
C ALA A 35 -0.69 -29.55 -10.19
N ALA A 36 -0.78 -28.26 -10.56
CA ALA A 36 -0.96 -27.16 -9.62
C ALA A 36 -2.15 -27.38 -8.68
N ASP A 37 -3.34 -27.67 -9.22
CA ASP A 37 -4.55 -27.88 -8.43
C ASP A 37 -4.43 -29.08 -7.48
N ARG A 38 -3.76 -30.15 -7.90
CA ARG A 38 -3.55 -31.35 -7.08
C ARG A 38 -2.60 -31.06 -5.92
N VAL A 39 -1.49 -30.38 -6.21
CA VAL A 39 -0.49 -29.99 -5.18
C VAL A 39 -1.09 -29.00 -4.21
N LEU A 40 -1.88 -28.03 -4.67
CA LEU A 40 -2.62 -27.09 -3.81
C LEU A 40 -3.59 -27.83 -2.88
N GLY A 41 -4.38 -28.77 -3.40
CA GLY A 41 -5.29 -29.59 -2.58
C GLY A 41 -4.54 -30.43 -1.54
N TRP A 42 -3.39 -31.00 -1.91
CA TRP A 42 -2.53 -31.76 -1.00
C TRP A 42 -1.93 -30.86 0.10
N LEU A 43 -1.43 -29.68 -0.25
CA LEU A 43 -0.90 -28.69 0.70
C LEU A 43 -1.99 -28.24 1.68
N ALA A 44 -3.19 -27.90 1.18
CA ALA A 44 -4.31 -27.47 2.00
C ALA A 44 -4.69 -28.52 3.06
N ASN A 45 -4.83 -29.79 2.66
CA ASN A 45 -5.10 -30.90 3.58
C ASN A 45 -3.98 -31.09 4.62
N ARG A 46 -2.72 -30.87 4.23
CA ARG A 46 -1.59 -30.98 5.15
C ARG A 46 -1.56 -29.83 6.15
N CYS A 47 -1.81 -28.61 5.70
CA CYS A 47 -1.95 -27.42 6.54
C CYS A 47 -3.08 -27.61 7.57
N GLU A 48 -4.25 -28.08 7.14
CA GLU A 48 -5.40 -28.34 8.02
C GLU A 48 -5.06 -29.34 9.13
N LYS A 49 -4.33 -30.42 8.81
CA LYS A 49 -3.84 -31.40 9.80
C LYS A 49 -2.90 -30.80 10.84
N HIS A 50 -2.22 -29.71 10.51
CA HIS A 50 -1.35 -28.97 11.42
C HIS A 50 -2.06 -27.79 12.09
N GLY A 51 -3.38 -27.66 11.93
CA GLY A 51 -4.18 -26.56 12.49
C GLY A 51 -3.94 -25.22 11.79
N LEU A 52 -3.36 -25.24 10.58
CA LEU A 52 -3.19 -24.05 9.76
C LEU A 52 -4.42 -23.89 8.89
N THR A 53 -5.10 -22.75 9.01
CA THR A 53 -6.20 -22.38 8.14
C THR A 53 -5.67 -21.68 6.89
N PRO A 54 -6.34 -21.82 5.73
CA PRO A 54 -6.05 -20.97 4.59
C PRO A 54 -6.15 -19.51 5.01
N ALA A 55 -5.10 -18.74 4.73
CA ALA A 55 -5.14 -17.30 4.91
C ALA A 55 -6.18 -16.74 3.93
N GLU A 56 -7.06 -15.86 4.39
CA GLU A 56 -7.88 -15.09 3.48
C GLU A 56 -7.00 -14.11 2.69
N PRO A 57 -7.39 -13.76 1.45
CA PRO A 57 -6.72 -12.72 0.69
C PRO A 57 -6.56 -11.44 1.53
N GLY A 58 -5.32 -11.00 1.74
CA GLY A 58 -4.98 -9.85 2.59
C GLY A 58 -4.60 -10.14 4.04
N ASP A 59 -4.68 -11.39 4.52
CA ASP A 59 -4.28 -11.75 5.90
C ASP A 59 -2.76 -11.73 6.13
N SER A 60 -1.98 -11.87 5.06
CA SER A 60 -0.52 -11.82 5.12
C SER A 60 -0.04 -10.40 4.83
N ALA A 61 0.64 -9.77 5.80
CA ALA A 61 1.25 -8.46 5.64
C ALA A 61 2.79 -8.58 5.51
N PRO A 62 3.42 -8.01 4.47
CA PRO A 62 2.78 -7.38 3.30
C PRO A 62 2.14 -8.43 2.38
N ALA A 63 1.07 -8.03 1.68
CA ALA A 63 0.36 -8.90 0.73
C ALA A 63 1.30 -9.42 -0.35
N HIS A 64 1.10 -10.67 -0.78
CA HIS A 64 1.91 -11.26 -1.83
C HIS A 64 1.74 -10.46 -3.14
N PRO A 65 2.82 -10.05 -3.83
CA PRO A 65 2.74 -9.20 -5.02
C PRO A 65 1.98 -9.83 -6.19
N GLY A 66 1.96 -11.17 -6.28
CA GLY A 66 1.15 -11.93 -7.24
C GLY A 66 -0.31 -12.14 -6.84
N ASP A 67 -0.77 -11.63 -5.70
CA ASP A 67 -2.16 -11.77 -5.28
C ASP A 67 -3.08 -10.82 -6.06
N THR A 68 -4.20 -11.36 -6.56
CA THR A 68 -5.25 -10.59 -7.25
C THR A 68 -6.12 -9.77 -6.30
N TYR A 69 -5.95 -9.92 -4.98
CA TYR A 69 -6.68 -9.19 -3.95
C TYR A 69 -6.77 -7.69 -4.19
N GLY A 70 -5.63 -7.02 -4.45
CA GLY A 70 -5.60 -5.58 -4.67
C GLY A 70 -6.44 -5.16 -5.87
N VAL A 71 -6.40 -5.95 -6.94
CA VAL A 71 -7.20 -5.72 -8.16
C VAL A 71 -8.69 -5.89 -7.87
N ARG A 72 -9.09 -6.98 -7.19
CA ARG A 72 -10.49 -7.25 -6.83
C ARG A 72 -11.06 -6.18 -5.90
N ALA A 73 -10.30 -5.79 -4.87
CA ALA A 73 -10.72 -4.78 -3.92
C ALA A 73 -10.90 -3.41 -4.58
N ALA A 74 -9.93 -2.97 -5.41
CA ALA A 74 -10.03 -1.70 -6.13
C ALA A 74 -11.17 -1.70 -7.16
N ALA A 75 -11.35 -2.79 -7.92
CA ALA A 75 -12.43 -2.93 -8.89
C ALA A 75 -13.82 -2.91 -8.22
N LEU A 76 -13.96 -3.58 -7.09
CA LEU A 76 -15.20 -3.60 -6.34
C LEU A 76 -15.52 -2.24 -5.72
N ALA A 77 -14.53 -1.55 -5.15
CA ALA A 77 -14.69 -0.18 -4.66
C ALA A 77 -15.14 0.77 -5.78
N LEU A 78 -14.49 0.70 -6.96
CA LEU A 78 -14.86 1.47 -8.14
C LEU A 78 -16.31 1.17 -8.58
N ALA A 79 -16.71 -0.10 -8.60
CA ALA A 79 -18.07 -0.49 -8.96
C ALA A 79 -19.10 0.09 -7.99
N MET A 80 -18.79 0.15 -6.68
CA MET A 80 -19.65 0.77 -5.67
C MET A 80 -19.77 2.28 -5.87
N ASP A 81 -18.68 2.97 -6.20
CA ASP A 81 -18.69 4.41 -6.46
C ASP A 81 -19.51 4.75 -7.72
N VAL A 82 -19.35 3.97 -8.80
CA VAL A 82 -20.15 4.10 -10.03
C VAL A 82 -21.63 3.81 -9.78
N ALA A 83 -21.96 2.79 -8.98
CA ALA A 83 -23.33 2.52 -8.58
C ALA A 83 -23.91 3.68 -7.74
N GLY A 84 -23.13 4.23 -6.82
CA GLY A 84 -23.48 5.40 -6.03
C GLY A 84 -23.76 6.63 -6.92
N LEU A 85 -22.93 6.88 -7.93
CA LEU A 85 -23.14 7.93 -8.93
C LEU A 85 -24.46 7.74 -9.68
N ALA A 86 -24.72 6.52 -10.16
CA ALA A 86 -25.96 6.20 -10.88
C ALA A 86 -27.20 6.41 -9.99
N VAL A 87 -27.13 6.02 -8.72
CA VAL A 87 -28.20 6.28 -7.73
C VAL A 87 -28.37 7.78 -7.51
N SER A 88 -27.28 8.54 -7.36
CA SER A 88 -27.35 10.00 -7.16
C SER A 88 -28.01 10.73 -8.33
N ALA A 89 -27.71 10.31 -9.57
CA ALA A 89 -28.29 10.87 -10.79
C ALA A 89 -29.74 10.41 -11.03
N GLY A 90 -30.09 9.20 -10.60
CA GLY A 90 -31.43 8.61 -10.74
C GLY A 90 -32.41 8.96 -9.61
N ALA A 91 -31.92 9.40 -8.45
CA ALA A 91 -32.74 9.71 -7.29
C ALA A 91 -33.52 11.02 -7.50
N ARG A 92 -34.80 10.90 -7.84
CA ARG A 92 -35.75 12.03 -7.75
C ARG A 92 -35.99 12.39 -6.28
N SER A 93 -35.27 13.43 -5.82
CA SER A 93 -35.58 14.27 -4.66
C SER A 93 -35.90 13.53 -3.34
N VAL A 94 -34.92 12.80 -2.80
CA VAL A 94 -34.89 12.48 -1.35
C VAL A 94 -33.78 13.31 -0.74
N ARG A 95 -34.14 14.46 -0.14
CA ARG A 95 -33.17 15.32 0.55
C ARG A 95 -32.93 14.76 1.94
N LEU A 96 -31.75 14.18 2.18
CA LEU A 96 -31.31 13.87 3.53
C LEU A 96 -31.16 15.16 4.36
N HIS A 97 -31.53 15.10 5.63
CA HIS A 97 -31.37 16.23 6.55
C HIS A 97 -29.87 16.56 6.74
N PRO A 98 -29.44 17.84 6.77
CA PRO A 98 -28.02 18.23 6.89
C PRO A 98 -27.27 17.60 8.08
N GLY A 99 -27.97 17.42 9.21
CA GLY A 99 -27.41 16.73 10.38
C GLY A 99 -27.05 15.26 10.16
N VAL A 100 -27.77 14.56 9.26
CA VAL A 100 -27.45 13.17 8.88
C VAL A 100 -26.19 13.12 8.02
N ARG A 101 -25.99 14.12 7.14
CA ARG A 101 -24.77 14.25 6.33
C ARG A 101 -23.54 14.52 7.21
N ALA A 102 -23.66 15.48 8.13
CA ALA A 102 -22.58 15.83 9.05
C ALA A 102 -22.22 14.67 9.99
N ALA A 103 -23.22 13.97 10.55
CA ALA A 103 -23.00 12.79 11.39
C ALA A 103 -22.32 11.66 10.62
N ALA A 104 -22.70 11.43 9.36
CA ALA A 104 -22.07 10.40 8.53
C ALA A 104 -20.62 10.76 8.15
N SER A 105 -20.33 12.04 7.86
CA SER A 105 -18.95 12.52 7.63
C SER A 105 -18.09 12.39 8.89
N ALA A 106 -18.61 12.83 10.04
CA ALA A 106 -17.90 12.74 11.32
C ALA A 106 -17.64 11.29 11.75
N ALA A 107 -18.62 10.39 11.57
CA ALA A 107 -18.44 8.97 11.85
C ALA A 107 -17.38 8.32 10.95
N ARG A 108 -17.28 8.75 9.68
CA ARG A 108 -16.27 8.27 8.73
C ARG A 108 -14.86 8.77 9.06
N GLU A 109 -14.75 9.99 9.56
CA GLU A 109 -13.47 10.61 9.90
C GLU A 109 -12.97 10.22 11.30
N HIS A 110 -13.83 9.65 12.14
CA HIS A 110 -13.45 9.31 13.51
C HIS A 110 -12.50 8.08 13.57
N PRO A 111 -11.27 8.22 14.12
CA PRO A 111 -10.28 7.15 14.14
C PRO A 111 -10.71 5.88 14.90
N ALA A 112 -11.61 6.02 15.89
CA ALA A 112 -12.14 4.87 16.63
C ALA A 112 -13.12 4.00 15.82
N VAL A 113 -13.89 4.60 14.89
CA VAL A 113 -14.76 3.84 13.97
C VAL A 113 -13.90 3.07 12.97
N ARG A 114 -12.79 3.69 12.56
CA ARG A 114 -11.79 3.07 11.70
C ARG A 114 -11.17 1.83 12.39
N ALA A 115 -10.66 2.00 13.60
CA ALA A 115 -10.07 0.91 14.39
C ALA A 115 -11.07 -0.22 14.72
N ALA A 116 -12.32 0.12 15.07
CA ALA A 116 -13.34 -0.88 15.41
C ALA A 116 -13.81 -1.72 14.21
N LEU A 117 -13.74 -1.18 12.98
CA LEU A 117 -14.03 -1.93 11.76
C LEU A 117 -12.88 -2.87 11.40
N ASP A 118 -11.63 -2.40 11.53
CA ASP A 118 -10.44 -3.22 11.25
C ASP A 118 -10.31 -4.38 12.26
N GLU A 119 -10.65 -4.17 13.54
CA GLU A 119 -10.62 -5.22 14.58
C GLU A 119 -11.68 -6.32 14.41
N ARG A 120 -12.80 -6.03 13.75
CA ARG A 120 -14.00 -6.87 13.84
C ARG A 120 -14.31 -7.71 12.61
N PHE A 121 -13.79 -7.32 11.44
CA PHE A 121 -14.16 -8.00 10.20
C PHE A 121 -12.95 -8.48 9.37
N GLY A 122 -11.73 -8.11 9.73
CA GLY A 122 -10.55 -8.29 8.86
C GLY A 122 -10.43 -7.15 7.85
N TRP A 123 -9.25 -7.01 7.22
CA TRP A 123 -8.94 -5.84 6.37
C TRP A 123 -9.86 -5.74 5.13
N TYR A 124 -10.24 -6.88 4.55
CA TYR A 124 -11.03 -6.97 3.31
C TYR A 124 -12.46 -6.47 3.43
N THR A 125 -13.18 -7.03 4.38
CA THR A 125 -14.58 -6.69 4.69
C THR A 125 -14.67 -5.29 5.31
N ALA A 126 -13.64 -4.81 6.02
CA ALA A 126 -13.58 -3.45 6.53
C ALA A 126 -13.48 -2.41 5.39
N GLU A 127 -12.65 -2.65 4.38
CA GLU A 127 -12.55 -1.76 3.22
C GLU A 127 -13.82 -1.82 2.36
N LEU A 128 -14.43 -3.00 2.22
CA LEU A 128 -15.73 -3.20 1.59
C LEU A 128 -16.87 -2.49 2.31
N ALA A 129 -16.95 -2.63 3.63
CA ALA A 129 -17.95 -1.95 4.46
C ALA A 129 -17.75 -0.42 4.42
N ARG A 130 -16.50 0.06 4.36
CA ARG A 130 -16.20 1.48 4.18
C ARG A 130 -16.61 1.99 2.80
N ALA A 131 -16.30 1.26 1.74
CA ALA A 131 -16.67 1.63 0.37
C ALA A 131 -18.20 1.64 0.22
N ALA A 132 -18.88 0.59 0.67
CA ALA A 132 -20.35 0.51 0.65
C ALA A 132 -21.02 1.59 1.52
N GLY A 133 -20.49 1.83 2.72
CA GLY A 133 -20.99 2.88 3.62
C GLY A 133 -20.81 4.29 3.05
N SER A 134 -19.63 4.56 2.45
CA SER A 134 -19.33 5.79 1.72
C SER A 134 -20.32 6.01 0.58
N ALA A 135 -20.45 5.02 -0.31
CA ALA A 135 -21.29 5.09 -1.48
C ALA A 135 -22.77 5.25 -1.11
N ALA A 136 -23.25 4.56 -0.08
CA ALA A 136 -24.61 4.69 0.41
C ALA A 136 -24.89 6.09 0.97
N VAL A 137 -24.03 6.59 1.86
CA VAL A 137 -24.18 7.94 2.46
C VAL A 137 -24.13 9.01 1.37
N ARG A 138 -23.18 8.92 0.44
CA ARG A 138 -22.97 9.95 -0.60
C ARG A 138 -24.01 9.90 -1.71
N GLY A 139 -24.40 8.69 -2.14
CA GLY A 139 -25.51 8.49 -3.08
C GLY A 139 -26.81 9.05 -2.54
N LEU A 140 -27.07 8.89 -1.23
CA LEU A 140 -28.23 9.48 -0.56
C LEU A 140 -28.06 10.98 -0.27
N SER A 141 -26.83 11.46 -0.12
CA SER A 141 -26.53 12.88 0.16
C SER A 141 -26.50 13.75 -1.09
N GLN A 142 -26.62 13.15 -2.27
CA GLN A 142 -26.56 13.81 -3.59
C GLN A 142 -25.27 14.64 -3.76
N ASP A 143 -24.13 14.03 -3.46
CA ASP A 143 -22.81 14.65 -3.65
C ASP A 143 -22.04 13.99 -4.82
N PRO A 144 -22.42 14.28 -6.08
CA PRO A 144 -21.88 13.59 -7.25
C PRO A 144 -20.41 13.94 -7.50
N GLU A 145 -19.94 15.11 -7.04
CA GLU A 145 -18.57 15.56 -7.23
C GLU A 145 -17.58 14.70 -6.43
N GLU A 146 -17.89 14.42 -5.15
CA GLU A 146 -17.06 13.54 -4.32
C GLU A 146 -17.07 12.09 -4.80
N LEU A 147 -18.21 11.59 -5.28
CA LEU A 147 -18.30 10.24 -5.85
C LEU A 147 -17.53 10.11 -7.17
N ALA A 148 -17.54 11.15 -8.01
CA ALA A 148 -16.73 11.18 -9.22
C ALA A 148 -15.23 11.18 -8.87
N LEU A 149 -14.84 11.93 -7.85
CA LEU A 149 -13.45 11.96 -7.39
C LEU A 149 -13.01 10.62 -6.80
N ASP A 150 -13.85 9.96 -5.99
CA ASP A 150 -13.60 8.60 -5.50
C ASP A 150 -13.45 7.61 -6.66
N ALA A 151 -14.36 7.64 -7.64
CA ALA A 151 -14.27 6.76 -8.80
C ALA A 151 -12.96 6.96 -9.59
N VAL A 152 -12.52 8.21 -9.78
CA VAL A 152 -11.22 8.50 -10.42
C VAL A 152 -10.05 7.94 -9.60
N LEU A 153 -10.06 8.13 -8.28
CA LEU A 153 -9.03 7.55 -7.41
C LEU A 153 -9.02 6.02 -7.47
N ARG A 154 -10.18 5.37 -7.34
CA ARG A 154 -10.30 3.90 -7.36
C ARG A 154 -9.90 3.32 -8.72
N ALA A 155 -10.17 4.03 -9.82
CA ALA A 155 -9.66 3.67 -11.13
C ALA A 155 -8.12 3.74 -11.21
N GLY A 156 -7.52 4.76 -10.59
CA GLY A 156 -6.07 4.87 -10.44
C GLY A 156 -5.49 3.69 -9.66
N GLN A 157 -6.08 3.36 -8.49
CA GLN A 157 -5.63 2.25 -7.64
C GLN A 157 -5.80 0.88 -8.32
N LEU A 158 -6.86 0.72 -9.11
CA LEU A 158 -7.04 -0.47 -9.94
C LEU A 158 -5.92 -0.57 -10.99
N THR A 159 -5.59 0.55 -11.63
CA THR A 159 -4.49 0.62 -12.62
C THR A 159 -3.15 0.28 -11.98
N GLU A 160 -2.86 0.82 -10.79
CA GLU A 160 -1.67 0.50 -10.01
C GLU A 160 -1.62 -0.99 -9.65
N ALA A 161 -2.73 -1.55 -9.13
CA ALA A 161 -2.80 -2.95 -8.75
C ALA A 161 -2.56 -3.89 -9.94
N ILE A 162 -3.13 -3.58 -11.10
CA ILE A 162 -2.89 -4.32 -12.34
C ILE A 162 -1.42 -4.18 -12.77
N ALA A 163 -0.87 -2.97 -12.76
CA ALA A 163 0.52 -2.73 -13.16
C ALA A 163 1.51 -3.49 -12.27
N ARG A 164 1.28 -3.52 -10.95
CA ARG A 164 2.12 -4.30 -10.02
C ARG A 164 1.99 -5.80 -10.24
N LEU A 165 0.79 -6.31 -10.51
CA LEU A 165 0.59 -7.72 -10.84
C LEU A 165 1.35 -8.08 -12.13
N THR A 166 1.29 -7.23 -13.16
CA THR A 166 2.04 -7.45 -14.40
C THR A 166 3.55 -7.32 -14.21
N ALA A 167 4.01 -6.41 -13.35
CA ALA A 167 5.44 -6.27 -13.04
C ALA A 167 5.95 -7.50 -12.27
N PHE A 168 5.15 -8.04 -11.35
CA PHE A 168 5.47 -9.28 -10.66
C PHE A 168 5.49 -10.47 -11.61
N ASP A 169 4.50 -10.60 -12.49
CA ASP A 169 4.42 -11.66 -13.50
C ASP A 169 5.65 -11.63 -14.44
N ALA A 170 6.03 -10.44 -14.92
CA ALA A 170 7.22 -10.26 -15.75
C ALA A 170 8.53 -10.61 -15.03
N ALA A 171 8.61 -10.37 -13.72
CA ALA A 171 9.77 -10.68 -12.90
C ALA A 171 9.67 -12.04 -12.18
N HIS A 172 8.61 -12.82 -12.43
CA HIS A 172 8.27 -13.99 -11.62
C HIS A 172 9.41 -15.00 -11.57
N ASP A 173 9.98 -15.34 -12.72
CA ASP A 173 11.01 -16.38 -12.82
C ASP A 173 12.34 -15.96 -12.19
N GLU A 174 12.67 -14.67 -12.24
CA GLU A 174 13.86 -14.11 -11.61
C GLU A 174 13.70 -14.02 -10.09
N LEU A 175 12.52 -13.58 -9.62
CA LEU A 175 12.21 -13.41 -8.21
C LEU A 175 12.00 -14.75 -7.50
N CYS A 176 11.38 -15.70 -8.18
CA CYS A 176 11.12 -17.07 -7.71
C CYS A 176 12.23 -18.00 -8.21
N SER A 177 13.51 -17.65 -7.98
CA SER A 177 14.68 -18.48 -8.27
C SER A 177 15.33 -18.97 -6.96
N PRO A 178 15.73 -20.25 -6.84
CA PRO A 178 16.26 -20.78 -5.58
C PRO A 178 17.64 -20.19 -5.25
N ASP A 179 18.37 -19.74 -6.26
CA ASP A 179 19.72 -19.16 -6.13
C ASP A 179 19.69 -17.67 -5.79
N ARG A 180 18.49 -17.04 -5.80
CA ARG A 180 18.35 -15.63 -5.48
C ARG A 180 18.64 -15.40 -3.99
N PRO A 181 19.57 -14.50 -3.64
CA PRO A 181 19.79 -14.14 -2.25
C PRO A 181 18.53 -13.46 -1.69
N SER A 182 17.85 -14.12 -0.77
CA SER A 182 16.71 -13.57 -0.05
C SER A 182 17.09 -13.31 1.42
N LEU A 183 16.85 -12.09 1.88
CA LEU A 183 17.05 -11.74 3.29
C LEU A 183 15.85 -12.24 4.09
N GLY A 184 16.07 -13.21 4.98
CA GLY A 184 15.03 -13.76 5.87
C GLY A 184 14.61 -12.83 7.02
N VAL A 185 14.88 -11.54 6.91
CA VAL A 185 14.57 -10.56 7.96
C VAL A 185 13.45 -9.66 7.46
N THR A 186 12.25 -9.86 7.98
CA THR A 186 11.20 -8.85 7.92
C THR A 186 11.49 -7.85 9.05
N PRO A 187 12.02 -6.65 8.77
CA PRO A 187 12.19 -5.64 9.81
C PRO A 187 10.81 -5.33 10.42
N PRO A 188 10.73 -5.04 11.74
CA PRO A 188 9.47 -4.72 12.37
C PRO A 188 8.78 -3.59 11.61
N PRO A 189 7.44 -3.63 11.44
CA PRO A 189 6.73 -2.60 10.71
C PRO A 189 6.92 -1.26 11.42
N ARG A 190 7.75 -0.39 10.83
CA ARG A 190 7.86 0.99 11.27
C ARG A 190 6.66 1.71 10.71
N ARG A 191 5.69 2.05 11.57
CA ARG A 191 4.64 2.99 11.18
C ARG A 191 5.29 4.34 10.92
N VAL A 192 5.45 4.67 9.66
CA VAL A 192 5.92 5.98 9.24
C VAL A 192 4.71 6.91 9.26
N ARG A 193 4.76 7.94 10.11
CA ARG A 193 3.75 8.99 10.11
C ARG A 193 4.11 9.93 8.97
N ALA A 194 3.36 9.86 7.87
CA ALA A 194 3.54 10.80 6.78
C ALA A 194 3.08 12.20 7.25
N PRO A 195 3.80 13.28 6.90
CA PRO A 195 3.44 14.65 7.28
C PRO A 195 1.99 15.01 6.92
N MET A 196 1.49 14.48 5.79
CA MET A 196 0.11 14.69 5.35
C MET A 196 -0.93 14.03 6.25
N GLU A 197 -0.62 12.87 6.84
CA GLU A 197 -1.51 12.22 7.82
C GLU A 197 -1.60 13.03 9.12
N ASP A 198 -0.50 13.64 9.55
CA ASP A 198 -0.46 14.49 10.73
C ASP A 198 -1.19 15.83 10.50
N TYR A 199 -1.07 16.41 9.30
CA TYR A 199 -1.88 17.54 8.87
C TYR A 199 -3.37 17.17 8.87
N ALA A 200 -3.75 16.07 8.21
CA ALA A 200 -5.14 15.64 8.15
C ALA A 200 -5.73 15.40 9.54
N ARG A 201 -4.98 14.74 10.45
CA ARG A 201 -5.42 14.54 11.84
C ARG A 201 -5.63 15.85 12.58
N SER A 202 -4.71 16.80 12.42
CA SER A 202 -4.81 18.13 13.02
C SER A 202 -6.00 18.92 12.47
N ALA A 203 -6.26 18.84 11.17
CA ALA A 203 -7.37 19.49 10.51
C ALA A 203 -8.72 18.95 10.99
N VAL A 204 -8.89 17.62 11.11
CA VAL A 204 -10.10 17.01 11.69
C VAL A 204 -10.31 17.45 13.14
N GLY A 205 -9.23 17.46 13.94
CA GLY A 205 -9.28 17.92 15.33
C GLY A 205 -9.68 19.40 15.46
N GLY A 206 -9.08 20.27 14.64
CA GLY A 206 -9.41 21.69 14.58
C GLY A 206 -10.85 21.93 14.08
N GLY A 207 -11.30 21.14 13.12
CA GLY A 207 -12.66 21.18 12.58
C GLY A 207 -13.74 20.83 13.58
N LEU A 208 -13.54 19.75 14.34
CA LEU A 208 -14.46 19.36 15.41
C LEU A 208 -14.55 20.44 16.49
N LEU A 209 -13.43 21.07 16.85
CA LEU A 209 -13.41 22.19 17.80
C LEU A 209 -14.15 23.42 17.26
N ALA A 210 -13.94 23.77 15.99
CA ALA A 210 -14.63 24.87 15.32
C ALA A 210 -16.15 24.63 15.25
N ALA A 211 -16.56 23.42 14.87
CA ALA A 211 -17.96 23.02 14.81
C ALA A 211 -18.64 23.04 16.19
N LEU A 212 -17.94 22.57 17.23
CA LEU A 212 -18.44 22.64 18.61
C LEU A 212 -18.58 24.09 19.10
N ALA A 213 -17.61 24.95 18.78
CA ALA A 213 -17.67 26.37 19.12
C ALA A 213 -18.86 27.06 18.42
N ASP A 214 -19.04 26.83 17.12
CA ASP A 214 -20.15 27.42 16.36
C ASP A 214 -21.50 26.88 16.85
N LEU A 215 -21.59 25.59 17.19
CA LEU A 215 -22.78 25.00 17.79
C LEU A 215 -23.10 25.59 19.17
N LEU A 216 -22.11 25.84 20.01
CA LEU A 216 -22.31 26.41 21.35
C LEU A 216 -22.74 27.88 21.29
N VAL A 217 -22.16 28.65 20.36
CA VAL A 217 -22.42 30.09 20.19
C VAL A 217 -23.73 30.32 19.45
N ARG A 218 -23.92 29.66 18.31
CA ARG A 218 -25.03 29.94 17.39
C ARG A 218 -26.20 28.98 17.53
N ARG A 219 -25.98 27.82 18.16
CA ARG A 219 -27.00 26.76 18.36
C ARG A 219 -27.68 26.31 17.07
N ASP A 220 -26.97 26.44 15.95
CA ASP A 220 -27.40 25.96 14.64
C ASP A 220 -26.50 24.80 14.20
N LEU A 221 -27.11 23.63 14.01
CA LEU A 221 -26.43 22.43 13.52
C LEU A 221 -25.95 22.59 12.07
N ARG A 222 -26.60 23.44 11.26
CA ARG A 222 -26.23 23.69 9.87
C ARG A 222 -24.93 24.48 9.80
N GLU A 223 -24.82 25.55 10.58
CA GLU A 223 -23.61 26.38 10.60
C GLU A 223 -22.43 25.64 11.24
N ALA A 224 -22.67 24.84 12.28
CA ALA A 224 -21.66 23.94 12.84
C ALA A 224 -21.14 22.91 11.81
N ALA A 225 -22.03 22.39 10.95
CA ALA A 225 -21.65 21.48 9.88
C ALA A 225 -20.86 22.19 8.76
N GLU A 226 -21.26 23.40 8.37
CA GLU A 226 -20.50 24.23 7.41
C GLU A 226 -19.10 24.57 7.95
N ALA A 227 -19.00 24.94 9.23
CA ALA A 227 -17.73 25.20 9.90
C ALA A 227 -16.80 23.96 9.87
N PHE A 228 -17.34 22.76 10.15
CA PHE A 228 -16.59 21.52 10.02
C PHE A 228 -16.10 21.29 8.58
N LEU A 229 -16.99 21.41 7.59
CA LEU A 229 -16.66 21.16 6.19
C LEU A 229 -15.58 22.11 5.65
N THR A 230 -15.53 23.36 6.12
CA THR A 230 -14.45 24.30 5.73
C THR A 230 -13.06 23.91 6.21
N THR A 231 -12.97 23.05 7.23
CA THR A 231 -11.70 22.51 7.76
C THR A 231 -11.34 21.16 7.19
N SER A 232 -12.12 20.65 6.23
CA SER A 232 -11.97 19.30 5.72
C SER A 232 -10.59 19.10 5.04
N PRO A 233 -9.80 18.09 5.46
CA PRO A 233 -8.51 17.78 4.82
C PRO A 233 -8.68 16.96 3.54
N MET A 234 -9.87 16.97 2.92
CA MET A 234 -10.18 16.11 1.78
C MET A 234 -9.17 16.31 0.65
N ALA A 235 -8.93 17.54 0.19
CA ALA A 235 -7.97 17.80 -0.89
C ALA A 235 -6.57 17.22 -0.60
N ALA A 236 -6.09 17.38 0.64
CA ALA A 236 -4.82 16.82 1.10
C ALA A 236 -4.80 15.29 1.03
N ARG A 237 -5.86 14.62 1.47
CA ARG A 237 -5.97 13.15 1.44
C ARG A 237 -6.11 12.58 0.03
N TYR A 238 -6.88 13.26 -0.83
CA TYR A 238 -7.03 12.86 -2.25
C TYR A 238 -5.71 13.04 -2.99
N ALA A 239 -5.02 14.16 -2.78
CA ALA A 239 -3.73 14.43 -3.39
C ALA A 239 -2.67 13.38 -2.98
N ASP A 240 -2.56 13.09 -1.68
CA ASP A 240 -1.67 12.05 -1.14
C ASP A 240 -1.92 10.68 -1.78
N THR A 241 -3.18 10.25 -1.77
CA THR A 241 -3.57 8.95 -2.35
C THR A 241 -3.30 8.91 -3.85
N ALA A 242 -3.68 9.96 -4.58
CA ALA A 242 -3.48 10.05 -6.03
C ALA A 242 -1.99 10.02 -6.39
N PHE A 243 -1.16 10.77 -5.67
CA PHE A 243 0.27 10.86 -5.90
C PHE A 243 0.95 9.51 -5.72
N HIS A 244 0.73 8.84 -4.58
CA HIS A 244 1.35 7.53 -4.32
C HIS A 244 0.83 6.45 -5.27
N THR A 245 -0.45 6.50 -5.65
CA THR A 245 -1.02 5.59 -6.67
C THR A 245 -0.35 5.79 -8.03
N ALA A 246 -0.16 7.04 -8.45
CA ALA A 246 0.49 7.37 -9.72
C ALA A 246 1.97 6.95 -9.71
N MET A 247 2.67 7.20 -8.59
CA MET A 247 4.06 6.81 -8.39
C MET A 247 4.24 5.29 -8.39
N GLY A 248 3.38 4.55 -7.68
CA GLY A 248 3.38 3.08 -7.69
C GLY A 248 3.12 2.52 -9.10
N THR A 249 2.22 3.15 -9.85
CA THR A 249 1.96 2.79 -11.25
C THR A 249 3.18 3.04 -12.13
N ALA A 250 3.85 4.19 -11.97
CA ALA A 250 5.06 4.52 -12.72
C ALA A 250 6.19 3.54 -12.43
N PHE A 251 6.46 3.25 -11.15
CA PHE A 251 7.46 2.26 -10.75
C PHE A 251 7.18 0.88 -11.33
N ALA A 252 5.94 0.40 -11.24
CA ALA A 252 5.59 -0.90 -11.81
C ALA A 252 5.81 -0.95 -13.33
N ARG A 253 5.54 0.14 -14.06
CA ARG A 253 5.78 0.23 -15.50
C ARG A 253 7.26 0.27 -15.89
N GLU A 254 8.10 0.82 -15.02
CA GLU A 254 9.56 0.83 -15.16
C GLU A 254 10.21 -0.47 -14.64
N GLY A 255 9.41 -1.50 -14.32
CA GLY A 255 9.91 -2.79 -13.83
C GLY A 255 10.30 -2.81 -12.35
N VAL A 256 10.02 -1.74 -11.60
CA VAL A 256 10.27 -1.67 -10.16
C VAL A 256 9.08 -2.26 -9.39
N LEU A 257 9.27 -3.45 -8.82
CA LEU A 257 8.24 -4.12 -8.04
C LEU A 257 8.13 -3.55 -6.61
N VAL A 258 7.11 -2.74 -6.38
CA VAL A 258 6.74 -2.26 -5.05
C VAL A 258 5.90 -3.31 -4.32
N ARG A 259 6.53 -4.07 -3.40
CA ARG A 259 5.84 -5.08 -2.57
C ARG A 259 4.76 -4.48 -1.68
N ASP A 260 5.05 -3.35 -1.06
CA ASP A 260 4.18 -2.71 -0.08
C ASP A 260 3.96 -1.24 -0.49
N PRO A 261 2.80 -0.92 -1.12
CA PRO A 261 2.52 0.43 -1.60
C PRO A 261 2.41 1.44 -0.44
N ASP A 262 2.07 1.01 0.77
CA ASP A 262 2.04 1.92 1.93
C ASP A 262 3.45 2.39 2.33
N ARG A 263 4.51 1.66 1.95
CA ARG A 263 5.89 2.14 2.13
C ARG A 263 6.27 3.27 1.20
N LEU A 264 5.54 3.51 0.11
CA LEU A 264 5.79 4.67 -0.75
C LEU A 264 5.55 5.98 0.00
N LYS A 265 4.59 6.00 0.93
CA LYS A 265 4.33 7.15 1.82
C LYS A 265 5.48 7.45 2.76
N ALA A 266 6.31 6.43 3.04
CA ALA A 266 7.47 6.62 3.89
C ALA A 266 8.61 7.36 3.18
N LEU A 267 8.63 7.39 1.85
CA LEU A 267 9.66 8.09 1.07
C LEU A 267 9.69 9.59 1.39
N ASP A 268 8.54 10.18 1.70
CA ASP A 268 8.41 11.58 2.14
C ASP A 268 9.15 11.89 3.45
N THR A 269 9.56 10.86 4.19
CA THR A 269 10.25 10.99 5.48
C THR A 269 11.69 10.52 5.43
N VAL A 270 12.19 10.08 4.27
CA VAL A 270 13.56 9.59 4.12
C VAL A 270 14.51 10.78 4.20
N ASP A 271 15.24 10.84 5.30
CA ASP A 271 16.34 11.80 5.51
C ASP A 271 17.72 11.19 5.21
N THR A 272 17.79 9.87 5.11
CA THR A 272 19.06 9.13 4.99
C THR A 272 18.91 7.97 4.03
N VAL A 273 19.79 7.90 3.03
CA VAL A 273 19.90 6.79 2.09
C VAL A 273 21.16 5.99 2.43
N VAL A 274 20.99 4.72 2.77
CA VAL A 274 22.10 3.81 3.04
C VAL A 274 22.32 2.93 1.80
N LEU A 275 23.48 3.04 1.17
CA LEU A 275 23.83 2.33 -0.06
C LEU A 275 24.97 1.36 0.24
N HIS A 276 24.82 0.09 -0.13
CA HIS A 276 25.95 -0.84 -0.09
C HIS A 276 26.86 -0.55 -1.29
N ALA A 277 28.19 -0.56 -1.10
CA ALA A 277 29.15 -0.26 -2.15
C ALA A 277 28.99 -1.19 -3.37
N ASP A 278 28.66 -2.46 -3.12
CA ASP A 278 28.41 -3.46 -4.17
C ASP A 278 27.07 -3.23 -4.90
N ALA A 279 26.17 -2.39 -4.39
CA ALA A 279 24.96 -1.98 -5.11
C ALA A 279 25.22 -0.79 -6.05
N LEU A 280 26.34 -0.08 -5.85
CA LEU A 280 26.80 1.02 -6.71
C LEU A 280 27.80 0.56 -7.75
N HIS A 281 28.21 -0.71 -7.72
CA HIS A 281 29.17 -1.29 -8.64
C HIS A 281 28.59 -2.55 -9.27
N GLY A 282 28.53 -2.57 -10.60
CA GLY A 282 28.32 -3.79 -11.36
C GLY A 282 29.65 -4.48 -11.70
N ASP A 283 29.57 -5.56 -12.45
CA ASP A 283 30.74 -6.33 -12.89
C ASP A 283 31.71 -5.50 -13.76
N GLU A 284 31.21 -4.48 -14.45
CA GLU A 284 31.96 -3.62 -15.37
C GLU A 284 32.45 -2.29 -14.76
N GLY A 285 32.21 -2.05 -13.46
CA GLY A 285 32.57 -0.81 -12.78
C GLY A 285 31.40 -0.16 -12.06
N LEU A 286 31.36 1.17 -11.98
CA LEU A 286 30.26 1.89 -11.33
C LEU A 286 28.95 1.64 -12.09
N ASP A 287 27.87 1.37 -11.35
CA ASP A 287 26.54 1.19 -11.93
C ASP A 287 26.11 2.46 -12.71
N PRO A 288 25.53 2.34 -13.91
CA PRO A 288 25.10 3.48 -14.72
C PRO A 288 24.13 4.43 -14.01
N HIS A 289 23.39 3.95 -13.01
CA HIS A 289 22.45 4.73 -12.22
C HIS A 289 23.03 5.29 -10.93
N ALA A 290 24.28 4.94 -10.56
CA ALA A 290 24.89 5.39 -9.32
C ALA A 290 24.92 6.91 -9.20
N GLU A 291 25.37 7.62 -10.25
CA GLU A 291 25.41 9.10 -10.24
C GLU A 291 24.01 9.70 -10.12
N ALA A 292 23.03 9.14 -10.84
CA ALA A 292 21.64 9.60 -10.79
C ALA A 292 21.02 9.41 -9.39
N VAL A 293 21.31 8.30 -8.72
CA VAL A 293 20.86 8.03 -7.35
C VAL A 293 21.50 9.00 -6.35
N LEU A 294 22.80 9.25 -6.48
CA LEU A 294 23.52 10.17 -5.61
C LEU A 294 23.08 11.63 -5.83
N ASP A 295 22.85 12.04 -7.08
CA ASP A 295 22.32 13.37 -7.40
C ASP A 295 20.87 13.53 -6.89
N ALA A 296 20.03 12.51 -7.04
CA ALA A 296 18.68 12.51 -6.49
C ALA A 296 18.69 12.64 -4.96
N ALA A 297 19.57 11.91 -4.26
CA ALA A 297 19.74 12.02 -2.82
C ALA A 297 20.21 13.42 -2.41
N ARG A 298 21.14 14.01 -3.16
CA ARG A 298 21.64 15.37 -2.92
C ARG A 298 20.56 16.43 -3.13
N ARG A 299 19.76 16.31 -4.20
CA ARG A 299 18.61 17.19 -4.47
C ARG A 299 17.49 17.06 -3.44
N ALA A 300 17.35 15.87 -2.84
CA ALA A 300 16.44 15.62 -1.74
C ALA A 300 17.00 16.04 -0.37
N GLU A 301 18.21 16.60 -0.33
CA GLU A 301 18.93 16.94 0.91
C GLU A 301 19.08 15.75 1.88
N ALA A 302 19.05 14.52 1.34
CA ALA A 302 19.20 13.30 2.12
C ALA A 302 20.68 13.05 2.43
N ARG A 303 20.95 12.62 3.66
CA ARG A 303 22.26 12.11 4.07
C ARG A 303 22.52 10.79 3.36
N VAL A 304 23.67 10.64 2.71
CA VAL A 304 24.03 9.35 2.11
C VAL A 304 25.09 8.67 2.95
N VAL A 305 24.85 7.41 3.29
CA VAL A 305 25.78 6.55 4.02
C VAL A 305 26.14 5.39 3.11
N ILE A 306 27.41 5.25 2.76
CA ILE A 306 27.86 4.13 1.94
C ILE A 306 28.52 3.11 2.86
N THR A 307 28.07 1.86 2.77
CA THR A 307 28.53 0.76 3.62
C THR A 307 29.19 -0.33 2.79
N GLY A 308 30.04 -1.13 3.43
CA GLY A 308 30.69 -2.30 2.82
C GLY A 308 32.20 -2.26 2.94
N ALA A 309 32.82 -3.44 3.04
CA ALA A 309 34.24 -3.59 3.40
C ALA A 309 35.22 -2.87 2.46
N ALA A 310 34.82 -2.62 1.21
CA ALA A 310 35.61 -1.95 0.18
C ALA A 310 35.07 -0.55 -0.20
N ALA A 311 34.10 0.00 0.54
CA ALA A 311 33.45 1.27 0.20
C ALA A 311 34.47 2.41 0.01
N ARG A 312 35.48 2.48 0.87
CA ARG A 312 36.52 3.52 0.84
C ARG A 312 37.55 3.33 -0.27
N GLU A 313 37.79 2.10 -0.71
CA GLU A 313 38.79 1.76 -1.73
C GLU A 313 38.22 1.83 -3.15
N ARG A 314 36.92 1.52 -3.31
CA ARG A 314 36.24 1.48 -4.62
C ARG A 314 35.70 2.83 -5.09
N LEU A 315 35.34 3.72 -4.17
CA LEU A 315 34.79 5.04 -4.51
C LEU A 315 35.85 6.14 -4.67
N GLY A 316 37.12 5.86 -4.31
CA GLY A 316 38.18 6.86 -4.29
C GLY A 316 37.93 8.02 -3.32
N ASP A 317 38.85 9.00 -3.27
CA ASP A 317 38.69 10.23 -2.46
C ASP A 317 37.59 11.17 -3.02
N ASP A 318 37.07 10.93 -4.23
CA ASP A 318 36.10 11.80 -4.93
C ASP A 318 34.71 11.86 -4.27
N VAL A 319 34.41 10.98 -3.30
CA VAL A 319 33.15 10.98 -2.54
C VAL A 319 33.35 11.50 -1.10
N THR A 320 34.56 11.94 -0.72
CA THR A 320 34.90 12.27 0.68
C THR A 320 34.75 13.74 1.08
N ASP A 321 34.42 14.64 0.15
CA ASP A 321 33.98 15.99 0.51
C ASP A 321 32.49 15.94 0.93
N GLU A 322 32.25 15.93 2.24
CA GLU A 322 30.99 15.72 2.99
C GLU A 322 29.65 16.03 2.26
N PRO A 323 28.60 15.18 2.45
CA PRO A 323 28.20 14.56 3.71
C PRO A 323 28.12 13.02 3.65
N PHE A 324 29.08 12.36 3.02
CA PHE A 324 29.12 10.91 2.94
C PHE A 324 29.88 10.33 4.14
N ALA A 325 29.14 9.78 5.10
CA ALA A 325 29.76 9.00 6.16
C ALA A 325 29.99 7.57 5.63
N ALA A 326 31.22 7.24 5.26
CA ALA A 326 31.63 5.86 5.03
C ALA A 326 31.75 5.15 6.39
N LEU A 327 30.96 4.09 6.60
CA LEU A 327 30.98 3.23 7.80
C LEU A 327 31.28 1.78 7.42
#